data_AF-A0A2E3SQ64-F1
#
_entry.id   AF-A0A2E3SQ64-F1
#
_cell.length_a   1.000
_cell.length_b   1.000
_cell.length_c   1.000
_cell.angle_alpha   90.00
_cell.angle_beta   90.00
_cell.angle_gamma   90.00
#
_symmetry.space_group_name_H-M   'P 1'
#
loop_
_entity.id
_entity.type
_entity.pdbx_description
1 polymer ?
#
loop_
_entity_poly.entity_id
_entity_poly.type
_entity_poly.pdbx_seq_one_letter_code
_entity_poly.pdbx_strand_id
1 'polypeptide(L)'
;MRKLKLYVLILALVPALFMTSCKKDMPTVEAVDYYAVMTNYMSSNGLDLTDLLSGWVITASSVVDVTADFSVPDYHVFDIRANSDYQTGHIKGAINVALADVLTTAKDYTDKPILVVCYTGQSAGHAVMALRLSGYADAKVLKWGMAGWNPAFTSPWDGNSGHTNGNIAAGHANWVTTTSPALGTFAKPTWETTATTGADILKERVAATLAGGFKAIAAADVLASPGDYQIMNFWPESDYIDFGHFEGAFQIKPINIATGQNFDTSKESLVYCYTGQTSSMATFWLNVLGLNAKSIKFGVNKLNYDGLEAAGKPNYHGAENYGYQTGSGTTVVNHYNILKEYMVDNDLDLPDVLASWVIPASTFYPNMTDYHIFDIRQASAYDAGHIDGAINVALTDVVTTAANYTGKPIIVVCYSGQTAGHAVMALRLSGYSDAVVLKWGMSGWRSDLSSSWVSNVGNTGIGHVNWVKTASPAVGSFDAPTWTATANDGAGILAERIDAMLAGGLVGVKTSEILNNPGLYQIINYWKEEHYLDMGHFTGAIQYKDINLESNGVAAINPGTESVIYCYTGQTSSMITAWLNVLGYDALSGKFGANGVIYDNVTYAQWHVPTTDLPVVTN
;
A
#
# COMPACT_ATOMS: atom_id res chain seq x y z
N MET A 1 41.27 -82.08 65.88
CA MET A 1 41.15 -80.62 66.17
C MET A 1 41.48 -79.78 64.93
N ARG A 2 40.73 -79.95 63.82
CA ARG A 2 41.07 -79.38 62.50
C ARG A 2 40.07 -78.32 62.00
N LYS A 3 39.07 -77.95 62.81
CA LYS A 3 38.06 -76.92 62.49
C LYS A 3 38.15 -75.64 63.37
N LEU A 4 39.14 -75.55 64.28
CA LEU A 4 39.34 -74.38 65.15
C LEU A 4 40.44 -73.42 64.65
N LYS A 5 41.22 -73.81 63.64
CA LYS A 5 42.32 -72.97 63.09
C LYS A 5 41.93 -72.11 61.89
N LEU A 6 40.72 -72.28 61.33
CA LEU A 6 40.24 -71.48 60.18
C LEU A 6 39.52 -70.20 60.60
N TYR A 7 38.95 -70.15 61.82
CA TYR A 7 38.22 -68.97 62.30
C TYR A 7 39.12 -67.91 62.98
N VAL A 8 40.33 -68.27 63.43
CA VAL A 8 41.26 -67.32 64.05
C VAL A 8 42.09 -66.53 63.02
N LEU A 9 42.26 -67.06 61.79
CA LEU A 9 42.94 -66.33 60.72
C LEU A 9 42.03 -65.30 60.03
N ILE A 10 40.71 -65.48 60.09
CA ILE A 10 39.72 -64.56 59.51
C ILE A 10 39.40 -63.40 60.48
N LEU A 11 39.57 -63.56 61.80
CA LEU A 11 39.29 -62.51 62.78
C LEU A 11 40.45 -61.52 63.03
N ALA A 12 41.67 -61.81 62.58
CA ALA A 12 42.83 -60.92 62.76
C ALA A 12 43.15 -60.04 61.54
N LEU A 13 42.45 -60.22 60.41
CA LEU A 13 42.63 -59.45 59.18
C LEU A 13 41.57 -58.35 58.96
N VAL A 14 40.59 -58.22 59.87
CA VAL A 14 39.50 -57.25 59.75
C VAL A 14 39.81 -55.84 60.27
N PRO A 15 40.75 -55.59 61.23
CA PRO A 15 41.10 -54.21 61.59
C PRO A 15 42.15 -53.57 60.65
N ALA A 16 42.84 -54.35 59.81
CA ALA A 16 43.92 -53.83 58.95
C ALA A 16 43.44 -53.28 57.59
N LEU A 17 42.14 -53.38 57.29
CA LEU A 17 41.52 -52.87 56.05
C LEU A 17 40.78 -51.53 56.23
N PHE A 18 40.83 -50.90 57.41
CA PHE A 18 40.14 -49.63 57.69
C PHE A 18 41.04 -48.41 57.91
N MET A 19 42.35 -48.50 57.63
CA MET A 19 43.29 -47.40 57.91
C MET A 19 44.28 -47.14 56.76
N THR A 20 43.80 -47.01 55.52
CA THR A 20 44.50 -46.27 54.44
C THR A 20 43.52 -45.82 53.36
N SER A 21 42.45 -45.12 53.74
CA SER A 21 41.78 -44.22 52.78
C SER A 21 42.42 -42.85 52.89
N CYS A 22 43.58 -42.69 52.25
CA CYS A 22 43.99 -41.37 51.81
C CYS A 22 42.95 -40.94 50.77
N LYS A 23 41.98 -40.11 51.18
CA LYS A 23 41.31 -39.19 50.25
C LYS A 23 42.43 -38.36 49.60
N LYS A 24 42.93 -38.82 48.46
CA LYS A 24 43.40 -37.89 47.44
C LYS A 24 42.12 -37.20 47.01
N ASP A 25 41.95 -35.96 47.43
CA ASP A 25 41.01 -35.05 46.81
C ASP A 25 41.30 -35.13 45.30
N MET A 26 40.43 -35.81 44.57
CA MET A 26 40.40 -35.67 43.12
C MET A 26 40.19 -34.18 42.89
N PRO A 27 40.99 -33.52 42.02
CA PRO A 27 40.71 -32.13 41.70
C PRO A 27 39.25 -32.08 41.26
N THR A 28 38.44 -31.32 41.99
CA THR A 28 37.11 -30.94 41.55
C THR A 28 37.32 -30.30 40.18
N VAL A 29 36.91 -30.99 39.11
CA VAL A 29 36.81 -30.37 37.80
C VAL A 29 35.82 -29.24 38.00
N GLU A 30 36.28 -28.00 38.00
CA GLU A 30 35.38 -26.85 38.06
C GLU A 30 34.40 -26.98 36.90
N ALA A 31 33.10 -26.99 37.22
CA ALA A 31 32.07 -27.01 36.20
C ALA A 31 32.26 -25.79 35.30
N VAL A 32 32.42 -26.02 34.00
CA VAL A 32 32.60 -24.93 33.03
C VAL A 32 31.29 -24.13 32.96
N ASP A 33 31.35 -22.83 33.24
CA ASP A 33 30.22 -21.91 33.05
C ASP A 33 30.05 -21.62 31.54
N TYR A 34 29.42 -22.56 30.82
CA TYR A 34 29.19 -22.44 29.38
C TYR A 34 28.36 -21.22 29.00
N TYR A 35 27.46 -20.76 29.89
CA TYR A 35 26.72 -19.52 29.72
C TYR A 35 27.72 -18.36 29.62
N ALA A 36 28.60 -18.20 30.60
CA ALA A 36 29.59 -17.14 30.61
C ALA A 36 30.56 -17.23 29.42
N VAL A 37 31.01 -18.43 29.04
CA VAL A 37 31.88 -18.62 27.87
C VAL A 37 31.22 -18.10 26.59
N MET A 38 29.95 -18.45 26.36
CA MET A 38 29.20 -17.98 25.19
C MET A 38 28.91 -16.48 25.24
N THR A 39 28.39 -15.97 26.37
CA THR A 39 28.02 -14.55 26.46
C THR A 39 29.22 -13.62 26.41
N ASN A 40 30.38 -14.02 26.96
CA ASN A 40 31.62 -13.24 26.83
C ASN A 40 32.07 -13.15 25.37
N TYR A 41 31.95 -14.24 24.61
CA TYR A 41 32.18 -14.22 23.17
C TYR A 41 31.19 -13.29 22.46
N MET A 42 29.89 -13.39 22.76
CA MET A 42 28.87 -12.54 22.17
C MET A 42 29.13 -11.05 22.43
N SER A 43 29.38 -10.66 23.68
CA SER A 43 29.70 -9.27 24.04
C SER A 43 30.96 -8.76 23.33
N SER A 44 31.99 -9.60 23.19
CA SER A 44 33.25 -9.22 22.54
C SER A 44 33.13 -9.05 21.03
N ASN A 45 32.05 -9.56 20.42
CA ASN A 45 31.83 -9.55 18.97
C ASN A 45 30.59 -8.73 18.56
N GLY A 46 30.04 -7.88 19.44
CA GLY A 46 28.88 -7.05 19.13
C GLY A 46 27.61 -7.86 18.84
N LEU A 47 27.44 -8.99 19.53
CA LEU A 47 26.28 -9.88 19.40
C LEU A 47 25.29 -9.71 20.55
N ASP A 48 25.32 -8.56 21.23
CA ASP A 48 24.26 -8.17 22.14
C ASP A 48 22.99 -7.81 21.33
N LEU A 49 21.82 -7.99 21.92
CA LEU A 49 20.55 -7.75 21.24
C LEU A 49 20.44 -6.30 20.74
N THR A 50 20.95 -5.33 21.50
CA THR A 50 20.91 -3.92 21.10
C THR A 50 21.69 -3.66 19.81
N ASP A 51 22.83 -4.34 19.63
CA ASP A 51 23.64 -4.22 18.42
C ASP A 51 22.96 -4.94 17.24
N LEU A 52 22.43 -6.14 17.49
CA LEU A 52 21.74 -6.96 16.51
C LEU A 52 20.40 -6.37 16.05
N LEU A 53 19.79 -5.47 16.84
CA LEU A 53 18.61 -4.69 16.47
C LEU A 53 18.95 -3.35 15.80
N SER A 54 20.21 -3.10 15.45
CA SER A 54 20.55 -1.95 14.61
C SER A 54 20.26 -2.26 13.13
N GLY A 55 19.42 -1.43 12.48
CA GLY A 55 19.17 -1.51 11.03
C GLY A 55 18.63 -2.85 10.52
N TRP A 56 17.90 -3.61 11.34
CA TRP A 56 17.42 -4.96 11.03
C TRP A 56 16.18 -5.02 10.13
N VAL A 57 15.46 -3.92 9.97
CA VAL A 57 14.19 -3.86 9.21
C VAL A 57 14.29 -2.81 8.11
N ILE A 58 13.63 -3.06 6.98
CA ILE A 58 13.58 -2.15 5.83
C ILE A 58 12.19 -2.19 5.18
N THR A 59 11.71 -1.08 4.62
CA THR A 59 10.40 -1.02 3.94
C THR A 59 10.51 -1.50 2.49
N ALA A 60 9.41 -1.98 1.92
CA ALA A 60 9.33 -2.39 0.52
C ALA A 60 9.68 -1.23 -0.43
N SER A 61 9.17 -0.03 -0.16
CA SER A 61 9.46 1.20 -0.91
C SER A 61 10.94 1.59 -0.97
N SER A 62 11.76 1.12 -0.03
CA SER A 62 13.21 1.42 -0.02
C SER A 62 14.04 0.45 -0.87
N VAL A 63 13.45 -0.66 -1.33
CA VAL A 63 14.21 -1.77 -1.95
C VAL A 63 13.67 -2.22 -3.30
N VAL A 64 12.40 -1.90 -3.59
CA VAL A 64 11.78 -2.26 -4.87
C VAL A 64 12.28 -1.38 -6.01
N ASP A 65 12.59 -2.00 -7.13
CA ASP A 65 12.77 -1.31 -8.40
C ASP A 65 11.54 -1.56 -9.27
N VAL A 66 10.65 -0.56 -9.31
CA VAL A 66 9.41 -0.61 -10.11
C VAL A 66 9.70 -0.65 -11.62
N THR A 67 10.84 -0.08 -12.05
CA THR A 67 11.25 -0.06 -13.45
C THR A 67 11.88 -1.38 -13.90
N ALA A 68 12.43 -2.14 -12.96
CA ALA A 68 12.93 -3.50 -13.16
C ALA A 68 11.93 -4.57 -12.72
N ASP A 69 10.66 -4.41 -13.14
CA ASP A 69 9.54 -5.34 -12.89
C ASP A 69 9.36 -5.72 -11.41
N PHE A 70 9.45 -4.73 -10.52
CA PHE A 70 9.28 -4.90 -9.07
C PHE A 70 10.29 -5.89 -8.46
N SER A 71 11.49 -5.97 -9.02
CA SER A 71 12.59 -6.75 -8.44
C SER A 71 13.25 -6.00 -7.27
N VAL A 72 14.13 -6.70 -6.56
CA VAL A 72 14.90 -6.14 -5.45
C VAL A 72 16.40 -6.38 -5.75
N PRO A 73 17.00 -5.58 -6.64
CA PRO A 73 18.31 -5.89 -7.22
C PRO A 73 19.46 -5.89 -6.21
N ASP A 74 19.34 -5.15 -5.12
CA ASP A 74 20.41 -4.99 -4.12
C ASP A 74 20.41 -6.06 -3.01
N TYR A 75 19.46 -7.01 -3.03
CA TYR A 75 19.34 -8.04 -2.01
C TYR A 75 19.17 -9.45 -2.59
N HIS A 76 19.62 -10.45 -1.85
CA HIS A 76 19.13 -11.82 -1.98
C HIS A 76 17.86 -11.98 -1.18
N VAL A 77 16.71 -12.07 -1.86
CA VAL A 77 15.41 -12.16 -1.19
C VAL A 77 15.10 -13.61 -0.85
N PHE A 78 15.09 -13.95 0.45
CA PHE A 78 14.70 -15.27 0.94
C PHE A 78 13.24 -15.24 1.39
N ASP A 79 12.37 -15.93 0.66
CA ASP A 79 10.98 -16.12 1.04
C ASP A 79 10.84 -17.41 1.84
N ILE A 80 10.56 -17.25 3.15
CA ILE A 80 10.46 -18.37 4.09
C ILE A 80 9.03 -18.91 4.28
N ARG A 81 8.10 -18.49 3.42
CA ARG A 81 6.73 -19.03 3.41
C ARG A 81 6.73 -20.45 2.86
N ALA A 82 5.61 -21.14 3.06
CA ALA A 82 5.40 -22.45 2.45
C ALA A 82 5.52 -22.35 0.91
N ASN A 83 6.12 -23.36 0.27
CA ASN A 83 6.28 -23.36 -1.19
C ASN A 83 4.95 -23.13 -1.91
N SER A 84 3.83 -23.69 -1.43
CA SER A 84 2.51 -23.44 -2.02
C SER A 84 2.17 -21.96 -2.15
N ASP A 85 2.46 -21.15 -1.12
CA ASP A 85 2.14 -19.73 -1.09
C ASP A 85 3.17 -18.89 -1.85
N TYR A 86 4.42 -19.35 -1.91
CA TYR A 86 5.42 -18.79 -2.80
C TYR A 86 5.00 -18.98 -4.28
N GLN A 87 4.50 -20.16 -4.65
CA GLN A 87 4.05 -20.43 -6.02
C GLN A 87 2.80 -19.63 -6.42
N THR A 88 1.92 -19.23 -5.48
CA THR A 88 0.80 -18.35 -5.82
C THR A 88 1.24 -16.91 -6.05
N GLY A 89 2.30 -16.47 -5.39
CA GLY A 89 2.92 -15.17 -5.68
C GLY A 89 4.05 -14.82 -4.72
N HIS A 90 5.16 -14.32 -5.24
CA HIS A 90 6.37 -13.93 -4.51
C HIS A 90 7.05 -12.69 -5.13
N ILE A 91 7.98 -12.06 -4.42
CA ILE A 91 8.79 -10.97 -4.96
C ILE A 91 9.64 -11.49 -6.12
N LYS A 92 9.70 -10.78 -7.24
CA LYS A 92 10.45 -11.21 -8.42
C LYS A 92 11.92 -11.51 -8.07
N GLY A 93 12.37 -12.71 -8.42
CA GLY A 93 13.73 -13.19 -8.14
C GLY A 93 13.96 -13.68 -6.70
N ALA A 94 12.94 -13.71 -5.84
CA ALA A 94 13.06 -14.31 -4.52
C ALA A 94 13.29 -15.82 -4.57
N ILE A 95 14.01 -16.35 -3.60
CA ILE A 95 14.31 -17.78 -3.44
C ILE A 95 13.42 -18.32 -2.33
N ASN A 96 12.67 -19.39 -2.59
CA ASN A 96 11.92 -20.06 -1.53
C ASN A 96 12.87 -20.89 -0.66
N VAL A 97 12.96 -20.56 0.63
CA VAL A 97 13.89 -21.18 1.57
C VAL A 97 13.12 -21.60 2.82
N ALA A 98 13.12 -22.88 3.18
CA ALA A 98 12.50 -23.29 4.44
C ALA A 98 13.23 -22.62 5.62
N LEU A 99 12.47 -22.22 6.66
CA LEU A 99 13.05 -21.52 7.82
C LEU A 99 14.23 -22.29 8.45
N ALA A 100 14.16 -23.62 8.51
CA ALA A 100 15.23 -24.46 9.06
C ALA A 100 16.53 -24.43 8.21
N ASP A 101 16.41 -24.11 6.93
CA ASP A 101 17.50 -24.18 5.95
C ASP A 101 18.14 -22.82 5.63
N VAL A 102 17.68 -21.72 6.26
CA VAL A 102 18.15 -20.37 5.96
C VAL A 102 19.67 -20.22 6.10
N LEU A 103 20.28 -20.83 7.14
CA LEU A 103 21.73 -20.78 7.36
C LEU A 103 22.52 -21.66 6.39
N THR A 104 21.93 -22.77 5.95
CA THR A 104 22.55 -23.66 4.96
C THR A 104 22.56 -22.96 3.61
N THR A 105 21.41 -22.41 3.21
CA THR A 105 21.23 -21.71 1.94
C THR A 105 22.07 -20.44 1.86
N ALA A 106 22.14 -19.64 2.93
CA ALA A 106 22.89 -18.39 2.95
C ALA A 106 24.38 -18.52 2.56
N LYS A 107 24.99 -19.70 2.73
CA LYS A 107 26.39 -19.94 2.35
C LYS A 107 26.64 -19.78 0.86
N ASP A 108 25.60 -19.97 0.04
CA ASP A 108 25.68 -19.87 -1.41
C ASP A 108 25.41 -18.44 -1.92
N TYR A 109 25.03 -17.50 -1.03
CA TYR A 109 24.59 -16.14 -1.36
C TYR A 109 25.37 -15.10 -0.54
N THR A 110 26.56 -14.73 -1.02
CA THR A 110 27.54 -13.93 -0.24
C THR A 110 27.91 -12.58 -0.86
N ASP A 111 27.45 -12.28 -2.07
CA ASP A 111 27.76 -11.06 -2.82
C ASP A 111 26.80 -9.89 -2.52
N LYS A 112 25.66 -10.14 -1.86
CA LYS A 112 24.67 -9.13 -1.46
C LYS A 112 24.11 -9.42 -0.06
N PRO A 113 23.58 -8.40 0.64
CA PRO A 113 22.83 -8.63 1.87
C PRO A 113 21.60 -9.52 1.64
N ILE A 114 21.21 -10.27 2.67
CA ILE A 114 20.04 -11.14 2.63
C ILE A 114 18.82 -10.39 3.17
N LEU A 115 17.76 -10.30 2.37
CA LEU A 115 16.46 -9.77 2.78
C LEU A 115 15.50 -10.94 2.99
N VAL A 116 15.03 -11.14 4.21
CA VAL A 116 14.08 -12.22 4.52
C VAL A 116 12.67 -11.69 4.53
N VAL A 117 11.79 -12.37 3.80
CA VAL A 117 10.36 -12.10 3.75
C VAL A 117 9.57 -13.33 4.23
N CYS A 118 8.49 -13.07 4.95
CA CYS A 118 7.48 -14.07 5.27
C CYS A 118 6.08 -13.47 5.08
N TYR A 119 5.04 -14.06 5.64
CA TYR A 119 3.69 -13.48 5.57
C TYR A 119 3.59 -12.08 6.19
N THR A 120 4.16 -11.88 7.39
CA THR A 120 3.90 -10.68 8.23
C THR A 120 5.17 -9.94 8.68
N GLY A 121 6.36 -10.46 8.34
CA GLY A 121 7.65 -10.03 8.88
C GLY A 121 8.02 -10.67 10.23
N GLN A 122 7.09 -11.34 10.93
CA GLN A 122 7.35 -11.88 12.27
C GLN A 122 8.30 -13.08 12.24
N SER A 123 7.99 -14.15 11.51
CA SER A 123 8.93 -15.29 11.38
C SER A 123 10.21 -14.93 10.59
N ALA A 124 10.16 -13.89 9.75
CA ALA A 124 11.36 -13.36 9.11
C ALA A 124 12.33 -12.77 10.17
N GLY A 125 11.83 -12.12 11.23
CA GLY A 125 12.64 -11.70 12.37
C GLY A 125 13.39 -12.88 13.03
N HIS A 126 12.74 -14.03 13.18
CA HIS A 126 13.37 -15.24 13.71
C HIS A 126 14.53 -15.72 12.81
N ALA A 127 14.32 -15.76 11.49
CA ALA A 127 15.36 -16.11 10.53
C ALA A 127 16.52 -15.10 10.51
N VAL A 128 16.22 -13.80 10.52
CA VAL A 128 17.22 -12.73 10.47
C VAL A 128 18.09 -12.72 11.73
N MET A 129 17.52 -12.99 12.91
CA MET A 129 18.35 -13.13 14.11
C MET A 129 19.31 -14.32 14.01
N ALA A 130 18.86 -15.46 13.47
CA ALA A 130 19.74 -16.61 13.22
C ALA A 130 20.88 -16.25 12.26
N LEU A 131 20.56 -15.56 11.17
CA LEU A 131 21.53 -15.09 10.16
C LEU A 131 22.56 -14.12 10.78
N ARG A 132 22.09 -13.11 11.52
CA ARG A 132 22.98 -12.11 12.14
C ARG A 132 23.92 -12.72 13.19
N LEU A 133 23.41 -13.61 14.04
CA LEU A 133 24.23 -14.37 15.00
C LEU A 133 25.23 -15.33 14.32
N SER A 134 25.01 -15.65 13.04
CA SER A 134 25.85 -16.54 12.24
C SER A 134 26.78 -15.80 11.27
N GLY A 135 26.92 -14.47 11.40
CA GLY A 135 27.88 -13.66 10.64
C GLY A 135 27.29 -12.86 9.47
N TYR A 136 26.00 -12.97 9.18
CA TYR A 136 25.32 -12.16 8.16
C TYR A 136 24.78 -10.86 8.77
N ALA A 137 25.68 -9.97 9.20
CA ALA A 137 25.35 -8.77 9.98
C ALA A 137 24.33 -7.85 9.28
N ASP A 138 24.38 -7.77 7.95
CA ASP A 138 23.51 -6.91 7.14
C ASP A 138 22.19 -7.57 6.73
N ALA A 139 21.89 -8.79 7.21
CA ALA A 139 20.61 -9.43 6.94
C ALA A 139 19.44 -8.59 7.49
N LYS A 140 18.35 -8.45 6.72
CA LYS A 140 17.21 -7.59 7.07
C LYS A 140 15.88 -8.32 6.95
N VAL A 141 14.91 -7.88 7.73
CA VAL A 141 13.49 -8.24 7.60
C VAL A 141 12.83 -7.25 6.65
N LEU A 142 12.09 -7.77 5.66
CA LEU A 142 11.15 -6.93 4.93
C LEU A 142 9.98 -6.58 5.85
N LYS A 143 9.84 -5.30 6.18
CA LYS A 143 8.80 -4.79 7.09
C LYS A 143 7.43 -5.24 6.58
N TRP A 144 6.62 -5.78 7.49
CA TRP A 144 5.26 -6.29 7.24
C TRP A 144 5.18 -7.56 6.39
N GLY A 145 6.28 -8.08 5.84
CA GLY A 145 6.29 -9.27 5.01
C GLY A 145 5.61 -9.06 3.65
N MET A 146 5.16 -10.13 3.00
CA MET A 146 4.41 -10.06 1.74
C MET A 146 3.09 -9.31 1.87
N ALA A 147 2.50 -9.30 3.06
CA ALA A 147 1.31 -8.52 3.35
C ALA A 147 1.55 -7.00 3.27
N GLY A 148 2.79 -6.52 3.36
CA GLY A 148 3.12 -5.13 3.04
C GLY A 148 3.46 -4.89 1.56
N TRP A 149 3.61 -5.95 0.76
CA TRP A 149 4.11 -5.87 -0.62
C TRP A 149 2.99 -5.68 -1.65
N ASN A 150 1.89 -6.43 -1.51
CA ASN A 150 0.77 -6.41 -2.45
C ASN A 150 -0.57 -6.72 -1.73
N PRO A 151 -1.70 -6.09 -2.13
CA PRO A 151 -3.01 -6.34 -1.52
C PRO A 151 -3.47 -7.80 -1.58
N ALA A 152 -2.97 -8.59 -2.53
CA ALA A 152 -3.26 -10.02 -2.65
C ALA A 152 -2.78 -10.85 -1.44
N PHE A 153 -1.91 -10.29 -0.57
CA PHE A 153 -1.29 -11.01 0.54
C PHE A 153 -1.61 -10.42 1.92
N THR A 154 -2.54 -9.47 2.03
CA THR A 154 -2.77 -8.72 3.28
C THR A 154 -3.44 -9.51 4.39
N SER A 155 -4.16 -10.60 4.05
CA SER A 155 -5.01 -11.35 4.99
C SER A 155 -4.36 -11.68 6.35
N PRO A 156 -3.07 -12.06 6.44
CA PRO A 156 -2.40 -12.30 7.72
C PRO A 156 -2.34 -11.07 8.64
N TRP A 157 -2.21 -9.86 8.11
CA TRP A 157 -2.27 -8.62 8.89
C TRP A 157 -3.70 -8.12 9.05
N ASP A 158 -4.50 -8.10 7.98
CA ASP A 158 -5.87 -7.57 8.03
C ASP A 158 -6.76 -8.33 9.01
N GLY A 159 -6.59 -9.64 9.19
CA GLY A 159 -7.31 -10.40 10.22
C GLY A 159 -6.78 -10.20 11.65
N ASN A 160 -5.62 -9.56 11.80
CA ASN A 160 -4.87 -9.52 13.05
C ASN A 160 -4.35 -8.12 13.45
N SER A 161 -4.77 -7.07 12.77
CA SER A 161 -4.52 -5.68 13.15
C SER A 161 -5.81 -5.03 13.68
N GLY A 162 -5.63 -3.99 14.47
CA GLY A 162 -6.70 -3.11 14.90
C GLY A 162 -7.15 -2.15 13.78
N HIS A 163 -6.32 -1.94 12.76
CA HIS A 163 -6.67 -1.19 11.55
C HIS A 163 -8.00 -1.67 10.94
N THR A 164 -8.19 -2.98 10.84
CA THR A 164 -9.41 -3.57 10.24
C THR A 164 -10.39 -4.12 11.29
N ASN A 165 -9.92 -4.55 12.47
CA ASN A 165 -10.76 -5.26 13.45
C ASN A 165 -10.97 -4.52 14.78
N GLY A 166 -10.45 -3.30 14.91
CA GLY A 166 -10.45 -2.55 16.17
C GLY A 166 -9.50 -3.12 17.25
N ASN A 167 -9.42 -2.39 18.35
CA ASN A 167 -8.47 -2.62 19.44
C ASN A 167 -9.00 -3.65 20.44
N ILE A 168 -8.39 -4.82 20.53
CA ILE A 168 -8.87 -5.86 21.47
C ILE A 168 -8.59 -5.52 22.95
N ALA A 169 -7.69 -4.57 23.20
CA ALA A 169 -7.36 -4.14 24.56
C ALA A 169 -8.24 -2.99 25.07
N ALA A 170 -9.04 -2.36 24.20
CA ALA A 170 -9.91 -1.26 24.57
C ALA A 170 -10.92 -1.69 25.64
N GLY A 171 -10.84 -1.09 26.83
CA GLY A 171 -11.71 -1.40 27.97
C GLY A 171 -11.46 -2.76 28.63
N HIS A 172 -10.41 -3.49 28.25
CA HIS A 172 -10.11 -4.81 28.82
C HIS A 172 -9.49 -4.67 30.22
N ALA A 173 -10.03 -5.38 31.22
CA ALA A 173 -9.58 -5.25 32.62
C ALA A 173 -8.10 -5.60 32.85
N ASN A 174 -7.55 -6.49 32.03
CA ASN A 174 -6.14 -6.89 32.04
C ASN A 174 -5.22 -6.04 31.15
N TRP A 175 -5.71 -4.91 30.62
CA TRP A 175 -4.90 -3.92 29.92
C TRP A 175 -4.90 -2.63 30.73
N VAL A 176 -3.76 -2.31 31.33
CA VAL A 176 -3.64 -1.25 32.33
C VAL A 176 -2.55 -0.26 31.94
N THR A 177 -2.50 0.86 32.66
CA THR A 177 -1.53 1.95 32.46
C THR A 177 -0.75 2.23 33.75
N THR A 178 -0.54 1.19 34.56
CA THR A 178 0.14 1.30 35.85
C THR A 178 1.65 1.38 35.67
N THR A 179 2.39 1.69 36.75
CA THR A 179 3.85 1.62 36.71
C THR A 179 4.31 0.17 36.70
N SER A 180 5.42 -0.12 36.03
CA SER A 180 6.01 -1.47 36.01
C SER A 180 6.31 -1.99 37.42
N PRO A 181 6.05 -3.28 37.72
CA PRO A 181 6.63 -3.94 38.89
C PRO A 181 8.16 -3.93 38.84
N ALA A 182 8.80 -4.09 40.00
CA ALA A 182 10.26 -4.19 40.09
C ALA A 182 10.77 -5.50 39.45
N LEU A 183 11.82 -5.40 38.64
CA LEU A 183 12.48 -6.56 38.04
C LEU A 183 13.18 -7.40 39.12
N GLY A 184 12.98 -8.72 39.07
CA GLY A 184 13.72 -9.67 39.89
C GLY A 184 15.08 -10.02 39.28
N THR A 185 15.89 -10.78 40.01
CA THR A 185 17.15 -11.38 39.53
C THR A 185 17.09 -12.89 39.73
N PHE A 186 17.30 -13.65 38.66
CA PHE A 186 17.16 -15.10 38.62
C PHE A 186 18.49 -15.79 38.26
N ALA A 187 18.54 -17.10 38.48
CA ALA A 187 19.68 -17.91 38.07
C ALA A 187 19.88 -17.84 36.56
N LYS A 188 21.13 -17.90 36.10
CA LYS A 188 21.42 -18.05 34.67
C LYS A 188 20.93 -19.43 34.19
N PRO A 189 20.46 -19.55 32.94
CA PRO A 189 20.06 -20.85 32.43
C PRO A 189 21.28 -21.77 32.30
N THR A 190 21.04 -23.07 32.46
CA THR A 190 22.06 -24.12 32.39
C THR A 190 21.74 -25.08 31.24
N TRP A 191 22.77 -25.54 30.55
CA TRP A 191 22.66 -26.54 29.49
C TRP A 191 23.99 -27.28 29.33
N GLU A 192 23.92 -28.47 28.74
CA GLU A 192 25.08 -29.28 28.39
C GLU A 192 25.49 -29.04 26.94
N THR A 193 26.80 -29.08 26.67
CA THR A 193 27.39 -28.97 25.34
C THR A 193 28.73 -29.70 25.31
N THR A 194 29.11 -30.22 24.14
CA THR A 194 30.45 -30.75 23.89
C THR A 194 31.41 -29.71 23.33
N ALA A 195 30.91 -28.53 22.92
CA ALA A 195 31.71 -27.43 22.45
C ALA A 195 32.47 -26.76 23.60
N THR A 196 33.67 -26.27 23.31
CA THR A 196 34.57 -25.67 24.31
C THR A 196 34.85 -24.19 24.07
N THR A 197 34.51 -23.65 22.90
CA THR A 197 34.69 -22.24 22.56
C THR A 197 33.35 -21.51 22.54
N GLY A 198 33.34 -20.21 22.86
CA GLY A 198 32.10 -19.41 22.83
C GLY A 198 31.45 -19.33 21.45
N ALA A 199 32.25 -19.35 20.37
CA ALA A 199 31.76 -19.37 19.00
C ALA A 199 31.04 -20.69 18.65
N ASP A 200 31.64 -21.82 19.00
CA ASP A 200 31.05 -23.14 18.73
C ASP A 200 29.79 -23.38 19.59
N ILE A 201 29.81 -22.94 20.85
CA ILE A 201 28.62 -22.99 21.72
C ILE A 201 27.50 -22.13 21.11
N LEU A 202 27.80 -20.89 20.70
CA LEU A 202 26.80 -20.03 20.05
C LEU A 202 26.20 -20.70 18.81
N LYS A 203 27.05 -21.29 17.96
CA LYS A 203 26.62 -21.99 16.75
C LYS A 203 25.68 -23.15 17.06
N GLU A 204 25.99 -23.98 18.06
CA GLU A 204 25.11 -25.06 18.52
C GLU A 204 23.76 -24.53 19.02
N ARG A 205 23.77 -23.45 19.82
CA ARG A 205 22.56 -22.82 20.37
C ARG A 205 21.68 -22.21 19.29
N VAL A 206 22.28 -21.52 18.32
CA VAL A 206 21.58 -20.96 17.15
C VAL A 206 20.92 -22.07 16.33
N ALA A 207 21.64 -23.15 16.03
CA ALA A 207 21.10 -24.29 15.29
C ALA A 207 19.93 -24.96 16.03
N ALA A 208 20.08 -25.18 17.35
CA ALA A 208 19.01 -25.75 18.17
C ALA A 208 17.77 -24.85 18.24
N THR A 209 17.96 -23.53 18.35
CA THR A 209 16.86 -22.56 18.38
C THR A 209 16.12 -22.51 17.05
N LEU A 210 16.87 -22.49 15.94
CA LEU A 210 16.30 -22.48 14.59
C LEU A 210 15.51 -23.76 14.28
N ALA A 211 16.03 -24.92 14.68
CA ALA A 211 15.33 -26.21 14.56
C ALA A 211 14.03 -26.26 15.37
N GLY A 212 13.93 -25.51 16.47
CA GLY A 212 12.72 -25.36 17.28
C GLY A 212 11.65 -24.45 16.65
N GLY A 213 11.99 -23.73 15.59
CA GLY A 213 11.08 -22.84 14.86
C GLY A 213 10.65 -21.59 15.64
N PHE A 214 9.84 -20.76 14.98
CA PHE A 214 9.30 -19.54 15.59
C PHE A 214 8.17 -19.86 16.58
N LYS A 215 8.39 -19.54 17.86
CA LYS A 215 7.42 -19.72 18.94
C LYS A 215 6.71 -18.41 19.26
N ALA A 216 5.37 -18.41 19.18
CA ALA A 216 4.56 -17.24 19.44
C ALA A 216 3.19 -17.59 20.01
N ILE A 217 2.56 -16.62 20.68
CA ILE A 217 1.23 -16.74 21.30
C ILE A 217 0.29 -15.61 20.82
N ALA A 218 -1.01 -15.86 20.75
CA ALA A 218 -1.97 -14.84 20.36
C ALA A 218 -2.17 -13.81 21.48
N ALA A 219 -2.26 -12.53 21.13
CA ALA A 219 -2.44 -11.45 22.10
C ALA A 219 -3.74 -11.60 22.93
N ALA A 220 -4.80 -12.14 22.33
CA ALA A 220 -6.07 -12.39 23.00
C ALA A 220 -5.95 -13.44 24.13
N ASP A 221 -5.18 -14.51 23.91
CA ASP A 221 -4.96 -15.55 24.93
C ASP A 221 -4.19 -14.97 26.14
N VAL A 222 -3.22 -14.10 25.87
CA VAL A 222 -2.46 -13.42 26.91
C VAL A 222 -3.33 -12.40 27.66
N LEU A 223 -4.20 -11.66 26.97
CA LEU A 223 -5.15 -10.74 27.61
C LEU A 223 -6.12 -11.49 28.53
N ALA A 224 -6.57 -12.69 28.13
CA ALA A 224 -7.49 -13.48 28.94
C ALA A 224 -6.86 -13.94 30.26
N SER A 225 -5.56 -14.25 30.29
CA SER A 225 -4.87 -14.78 31.47
C SER A 225 -3.39 -14.36 31.54
N PRO A 226 -3.09 -13.06 31.75
CA PRO A 226 -1.70 -12.58 31.73
C PRO A 226 -0.87 -13.13 32.90
N GLY A 227 -1.51 -13.49 34.01
CA GLY A 227 -0.86 -14.01 35.22
C GLY A 227 -0.21 -15.39 35.05
N ASP A 228 -0.49 -16.10 33.96
CA ASP A 228 0.12 -17.40 33.64
C ASP A 228 1.57 -17.25 33.13
N TYR A 229 1.98 -16.02 32.80
CA TYR A 229 3.22 -15.74 32.08
C TYR A 229 4.10 -14.72 32.79
N GLN A 230 5.40 -14.74 32.47
CA GLN A 230 6.25 -13.58 32.71
C GLN A 230 6.25 -12.71 31.45
N ILE A 231 5.56 -11.57 31.47
CA ILE A 231 5.43 -10.71 30.29
C ILE A 231 6.45 -9.57 30.35
N MET A 232 7.22 -9.39 29.28
CA MET A 232 8.30 -8.42 29.18
C MET A 232 8.06 -7.43 28.04
N ASN A 233 8.15 -6.14 28.37
CA ASN A 233 8.09 -5.02 27.44
C ASN A 233 9.42 -4.26 27.46
N PHE A 234 9.95 -3.85 26.31
CA PHE A 234 11.26 -3.18 26.22
C PHE A 234 11.21 -1.76 25.66
N TRP A 235 10.10 -1.05 25.89
CA TRP A 235 9.88 0.33 25.46
C TRP A 235 10.34 1.35 26.51
N PRO A 236 10.49 2.65 26.13
CA PRO A 236 10.53 3.72 27.12
C PRO A 236 9.33 3.68 28.07
N GLU A 237 9.47 4.22 29.27
CA GLU A 237 8.42 4.21 30.30
C GLU A 237 7.16 4.95 29.84
N SER A 238 7.33 6.05 29.10
CA SER A 238 6.23 6.77 28.47
C SER A 238 5.36 5.86 27.62
N ASP A 239 5.98 5.14 26.67
CA ASP A 239 5.24 4.25 25.76
C ASP A 239 4.61 3.06 26.50
N TYR A 240 5.27 2.56 27.55
CA TYR A 240 4.73 1.49 28.38
C TYR A 240 3.44 1.92 29.10
N ILE A 241 3.41 3.13 29.65
CA ILE A 241 2.25 3.69 30.36
C ILE A 241 1.19 4.18 29.38
N ASP A 242 1.58 4.97 28.38
CA ASP A 242 0.67 5.71 27.48
C ASP A 242 -0.12 4.77 26.56
N PHE A 243 0.50 3.74 26.01
CA PHE A 243 -0.21 2.74 25.20
C PHE A 243 -0.92 1.68 26.04
N GLY A 244 -0.55 1.59 27.31
CA GLY A 244 -0.90 0.52 28.22
C GLY A 244 -0.12 -0.76 27.98
N HIS A 245 -0.30 -1.70 28.90
CA HIS A 245 0.38 -2.98 28.94
C HIS A 245 -0.51 -4.05 29.59
N PHE A 246 -0.11 -5.32 29.42
CA PHE A 246 -0.75 -6.42 30.14
C PHE A 246 -0.58 -6.24 31.66
N GLU A 247 -1.63 -6.53 32.43
CA GLU A 247 -1.59 -6.54 33.89
C GLU A 247 -0.44 -7.43 34.40
N GLY A 248 0.40 -6.89 35.28
CA GLY A 248 1.58 -7.58 35.81
C GLY A 248 2.77 -7.73 34.86
N ALA A 249 2.72 -7.16 33.65
CA ALA A 249 3.89 -7.10 32.78
C ALA A 249 5.04 -6.28 33.39
N PHE A 250 6.27 -6.59 33.01
CA PHE A 250 7.46 -5.88 33.42
C PHE A 250 8.02 -5.04 32.28
N GLN A 251 8.48 -3.84 32.60
CA GLN A 251 9.28 -3.02 31.71
C GLN A 251 10.79 -3.34 31.90
N ILE A 252 11.47 -3.65 30.81
CA ILE A 252 12.89 -3.99 30.74
C ILE A 252 13.55 -3.32 29.53
N LYS A 253 14.23 -2.19 29.75
CA LYS A 253 14.91 -1.45 28.68
C LYS A 253 16.36 -1.12 29.04
N PRO A 254 17.36 -1.58 28.25
CA PRO A 254 17.24 -2.52 27.13
C PRO A 254 17.10 -3.98 27.61
N ILE A 255 16.64 -4.86 26.72
CA ILE A 255 16.96 -6.29 26.82
C ILE A 255 18.37 -6.45 26.25
N ASN A 256 19.30 -6.94 27.07
CA ASN A 256 20.69 -7.18 26.70
C ASN A 256 21.28 -8.33 27.55
N ILE A 257 22.56 -8.65 27.38
CA ILE A 257 23.20 -9.77 28.13
C ILE A 257 23.13 -9.54 29.64
N ALA A 258 23.31 -8.30 30.10
CA ALA A 258 23.28 -7.96 31.52
C ALA A 258 21.87 -8.11 32.13
N THR A 259 20.83 -7.70 31.39
CA THR A 259 19.44 -7.80 31.84
C THR A 259 18.80 -9.17 31.57
N GLY A 260 19.51 -10.09 30.92
CA GLY A 260 19.07 -11.48 30.72
C GLY A 260 18.75 -12.23 32.01
N GLN A 261 19.39 -11.88 33.14
CA GLN A 261 19.10 -12.46 34.45
C GLN A 261 17.78 -11.96 35.08
N ASN A 262 17.10 -11.00 34.46
CA ASN A 262 15.77 -10.57 34.90
C ASN A 262 14.65 -11.51 34.41
N PHE A 263 14.97 -12.48 33.55
CA PHE A 263 14.05 -13.50 33.08
C PHE A 263 14.06 -14.70 34.02
N ASP A 264 12.87 -15.15 34.45
CA ASP A 264 12.72 -16.30 35.33
C ASP A 264 12.87 -17.58 34.52
N THR A 265 13.98 -18.28 34.70
CA THR A 265 14.31 -19.50 33.94
C THR A 265 13.33 -20.66 34.19
N SER A 266 12.50 -20.57 35.23
CA SER A 266 11.47 -21.58 35.53
C SER A 266 10.13 -21.31 34.82
N LYS A 267 9.96 -20.14 34.20
CA LYS A 267 8.72 -19.70 33.59
C LYS A 267 8.82 -19.57 32.08
N GLU A 268 7.66 -19.53 31.43
CA GLU A 268 7.54 -19.07 30.06
C GLU A 268 7.52 -17.54 30.02
N SER A 269 8.47 -16.95 29.30
CA SER A 269 8.58 -15.50 29.15
C SER A 269 7.96 -15.06 27.83
N LEU A 270 7.03 -14.12 27.88
CA LEU A 270 6.42 -13.51 26.70
C LEU A 270 7.06 -12.15 26.44
N VAL A 271 7.45 -11.89 25.20
CA VAL A 271 7.99 -10.59 24.77
C VAL A 271 7.10 -10.01 23.69
N TYR A 272 6.84 -8.71 23.76
CA TYR A 272 6.05 -8.01 22.75
C TYR A 272 6.68 -6.67 22.39
N CYS A 273 6.32 -6.18 21.21
CA CYS A 273 6.71 -4.88 20.68
C CYS A 273 5.52 -4.27 19.92
N TYR A 274 5.71 -3.17 19.20
CA TYR A 274 4.60 -2.56 18.46
C TYR A 274 4.04 -3.48 17.37
N THR A 275 4.89 -4.26 16.69
CA THR A 275 4.53 -4.99 15.45
C THR A 275 4.62 -6.52 15.55
N GLY A 276 5.14 -7.06 16.65
CA GLY A 276 5.51 -8.48 16.76
C GLY A 276 6.82 -8.86 16.02
N GLN A 277 7.39 -7.99 15.20
CA GLN A 277 8.59 -8.29 14.41
C GLN A 277 9.87 -8.17 15.27
N THR A 278 10.01 -7.09 16.05
CA THR A 278 11.17 -6.90 16.95
C THR A 278 11.18 -7.93 18.09
N SER A 279 10.01 -8.28 18.63
CA SER A 279 9.89 -9.29 19.69
C SER A 279 10.21 -10.69 19.18
N SER A 280 9.98 -10.97 17.88
CA SER A 280 10.45 -12.21 17.26
C SER A 280 11.98 -12.33 17.28
N MET A 281 12.68 -11.26 16.90
CA MET A 281 14.15 -11.19 17.01
C MET A 281 14.64 -11.35 18.46
N ALA A 282 14.04 -10.61 19.39
CA ALA A 282 14.39 -10.66 20.81
C ALA A 282 14.20 -12.07 21.39
N THR A 283 13.09 -12.74 21.05
CA THR A 283 12.79 -14.08 21.56
C THR A 283 13.70 -15.14 20.97
N PHE A 284 14.11 -15.06 19.70
CA PHE A 284 15.17 -15.93 19.18
C PHE A 284 16.44 -15.79 20.02
N TRP A 285 16.88 -14.55 20.23
CA TRP A 285 18.10 -14.25 20.97
C TRP A 285 18.04 -14.75 22.44
N LEU A 286 16.90 -14.56 23.12
CA LEU A 286 16.68 -15.09 24.47
C LEU A 286 16.69 -16.63 24.52
N ASN A 287 16.12 -17.30 23.52
CA ASN A 287 16.15 -18.77 23.43
C ASN A 287 17.58 -19.29 23.16
N VAL A 288 18.40 -18.56 22.40
CA VAL A 288 19.84 -18.86 22.25
C VAL A 288 20.54 -18.83 23.62
N LEU A 289 20.20 -17.86 24.47
CA LEU A 289 20.68 -17.78 25.85
C LEU A 289 20.12 -18.85 26.80
N GLY A 290 19.21 -19.72 26.36
CA GLY A 290 18.66 -20.81 27.18
C GLY A 290 17.35 -20.49 27.91
N LEU A 291 16.71 -19.36 27.59
CA LEU A 291 15.41 -18.99 28.17
C LEU A 291 14.26 -19.63 27.37
N ASN A 292 13.09 -19.82 28.00
CA ASN A 292 11.86 -20.25 27.31
C ASN A 292 11.03 -19.01 26.91
N ALA A 293 11.40 -18.39 25.78
CA ALA A 293 10.79 -17.13 25.35
C ALA A 293 9.86 -17.31 24.13
N LYS A 294 8.71 -16.63 24.14
CA LYS A 294 7.78 -16.56 22.98
C LYS A 294 7.44 -15.11 22.65
N SER A 295 7.22 -14.83 21.36
CA SER A 295 6.70 -13.53 20.93
C SER A 295 5.19 -13.47 21.07
N ILE A 296 4.63 -12.36 21.53
CA ILE A 296 3.20 -12.08 21.36
C ILE A 296 2.98 -11.63 19.91
N LYS A 297 2.07 -12.30 19.20
CA LYS A 297 1.82 -12.05 17.77
C LYS A 297 1.24 -10.66 17.54
N PHE A 298 1.68 -10.01 16.46
CA PHE A 298 1.22 -8.70 15.98
C PHE A 298 1.44 -7.51 16.93
N GLY A 299 1.86 -7.76 18.17
CA GLY A 299 2.19 -6.71 19.12
C GLY A 299 1.02 -5.77 19.41
N VAL A 300 1.35 -4.50 19.63
CA VAL A 300 0.34 -3.46 19.91
C VAL A 300 -0.56 -3.18 18.73
N ASN A 301 -0.14 -3.47 17.50
CA ASN A 301 -1.02 -3.35 16.33
C ASN A 301 -2.32 -4.16 16.46
N LYS A 302 -2.37 -5.25 17.24
CA LYS A 302 -3.63 -5.94 17.56
C LYS A 302 -4.34 -5.34 18.78
N LEU A 303 -3.56 -4.88 19.76
CA LEU A 303 -4.04 -4.49 21.10
C LEU A 303 -4.62 -3.07 21.13
N ASN A 304 -3.86 -2.09 20.63
CA ASN A 304 -4.14 -0.66 20.67
C ASN A 304 -3.55 0.03 19.42
N TYR A 305 -4.12 -0.27 18.25
CA TYR A 305 -3.71 0.30 16.97
C TYR A 305 -3.90 1.82 16.93
N ASP A 306 -5.07 2.33 17.34
CA ASP A 306 -5.38 3.77 17.27
C ASP A 306 -4.38 4.59 18.11
N GLY A 307 -3.95 4.05 19.26
CA GLY A 307 -2.92 4.67 20.08
C GLY A 307 -1.57 4.77 19.36
N LEU A 308 -1.17 3.73 18.62
CA LEU A 308 0.05 3.78 17.81
C LEU A 308 -0.07 4.80 16.67
N GLU A 309 -1.22 4.81 15.99
CA GLU A 309 -1.51 5.70 14.88
C GLU A 309 -1.44 7.16 15.31
N ALA A 310 -2.14 7.51 16.38
CA ALA A 310 -2.14 8.86 16.94
C ALA A 310 -0.74 9.32 17.40
N ALA A 311 0.12 8.39 17.80
CA ALA A 311 1.48 8.68 18.25
C ALA A 311 2.54 8.59 17.13
N GLY A 312 2.15 8.33 15.88
CA GLY A 312 3.07 8.15 14.75
C GLY A 312 4.05 6.98 14.94
N LYS A 313 3.67 5.96 15.73
CA LYS A 313 4.49 4.77 15.98
C LYS A 313 4.27 3.74 14.88
N PRO A 314 5.18 2.76 14.70
CA PRO A 314 5.03 1.74 13.67
C PRO A 314 3.69 0.98 13.75
N ASN A 315 2.79 1.28 12.82
CA ASN A 315 1.53 0.61 12.63
C ASN A 315 1.31 0.19 11.17
N TYR A 316 0.53 -0.88 10.96
CA TYR A 316 0.24 -1.45 9.66
C TYR A 316 -1.01 -0.80 9.07
N HIS A 317 -0.87 -0.20 7.89
CA HIS A 317 -1.90 0.56 7.17
C HIS A 317 -2.34 -0.09 5.85
N GLY A 318 -2.10 -1.39 5.69
CA GLY A 318 -2.31 -2.09 4.42
C GLY A 318 -1.01 -2.34 3.66
N ALA A 319 -1.18 -2.73 2.39
CA ALA A 319 -0.09 -3.06 1.47
C ALA A 319 0.16 -1.94 0.45
N GLU A 320 1.38 -1.90 -0.04
CA GLU A 320 1.71 -1.23 -1.31
C GLU A 320 1.12 -2.03 -2.49
N ASN A 321 1.05 -1.45 -3.70
CA ASN A 321 0.57 -2.14 -4.92
C ASN A 321 1.70 -2.70 -5.82
N TYR A 322 2.81 -3.17 -5.23
CA TYR A 322 3.93 -3.67 -6.03
C TYR A 322 3.60 -5.00 -6.73
N GLY A 323 4.05 -5.15 -7.97
CA GLY A 323 3.88 -6.38 -8.72
C GLY A 323 4.56 -7.58 -8.06
N TYR A 324 4.06 -8.78 -8.32
CA TYR A 324 4.61 -10.02 -7.80
C TYR A 324 4.68 -11.08 -8.91
N GLN A 325 5.58 -12.05 -8.75
CA GLN A 325 5.78 -13.14 -9.68
C GLN A 325 5.05 -14.39 -9.20
N THR A 326 4.35 -15.06 -10.09
CA THR A 326 3.73 -16.38 -9.83
C THR A 326 4.73 -17.51 -10.08
N GLY A 327 4.40 -18.72 -9.65
CA GLY A 327 5.23 -19.92 -9.87
C GLY A 327 5.50 -20.27 -11.33
N SER A 328 4.67 -19.78 -12.27
CA SER A 328 4.91 -19.90 -13.71
C SER A 328 5.93 -18.89 -14.26
N GLY A 329 6.40 -17.96 -13.43
CA GLY A 329 7.29 -16.86 -13.83
C GLY A 329 6.56 -15.62 -14.34
N THR A 330 5.22 -15.61 -14.41
CA THR A 330 4.44 -14.45 -14.82
C THR A 330 4.41 -13.39 -13.72
N THR A 331 4.78 -12.16 -14.05
CA THR A 331 4.58 -10.99 -13.18
C THR A 331 3.14 -10.51 -13.28
N VAL A 332 2.48 -10.38 -12.13
CA VAL A 332 1.13 -9.82 -11.98
C VAL A 332 1.28 -8.39 -11.47
N VAL A 333 0.64 -7.44 -12.15
CA VAL A 333 0.67 -6.01 -11.84
C VAL A 333 -0.77 -5.48 -11.93
N ASN A 334 -1.18 -4.67 -10.95
CA ASN A 334 -2.46 -3.97 -11.00
C ASN A 334 -2.22 -2.52 -11.47
N HIS A 335 -2.08 -2.33 -12.79
CA HIS A 335 -1.81 -1.01 -13.38
C HIS A 335 -2.89 0.03 -13.07
N TYR A 336 -4.15 -0.39 -12.91
CA TYR A 336 -5.24 0.50 -12.53
C TYR A 336 -5.01 1.10 -11.13
N ASN A 337 -4.68 0.27 -10.13
CA ASN A 337 -4.43 0.77 -8.78
C ASN A 337 -3.20 1.67 -8.73
N ILE A 338 -2.12 1.31 -9.43
CA ILE A 338 -0.91 2.15 -9.51
C ILE A 338 -1.25 3.53 -10.11
N LEU A 339 -2.03 3.56 -11.19
CA LEU A 339 -2.49 4.82 -11.80
C LEU A 339 -3.39 5.61 -10.85
N LYS A 340 -4.36 4.94 -10.21
CA LYS A 340 -5.29 5.55 -9.26
C LYS A 340 -4.55 6.25 -8.13
N GLU A 341 -3.63 5.55 -7.47
CA GLU A 341 -2.86 6.09 -6.34
C GLU A 341 -2.02 7.27 -6.78
N TYR A 342 -1.32 7.14 -7.91
CA TYR A 342 -0.55 8.25 -8.48
C TYR A 342 -1.41 9.47 -8.79
N MET A 343 -2.60 9.29 -9.37
CA MET A 343 -3.50 10.41 -9.68
C MET A 343 -4.02 11.09 -8.42
N VAL A 344 -4.37 10.33 -7.37
CA VAL A 344 -4.80 10.91 -6.08
C VAL A 344 -3.65 11.68 -5.42
N ASP A 345 -2.45 11.09 -5.36
CA ASP A 345 -1.28 11.71 -4.72
C ASP A 345 -0.78 12.98 -5.44
N ASN A 346 -1.22 13.23 -6.68
CA ASN A 346 -0.80 14.38 -7.50
C ASN A 346 -1.96 15.34 -7.84
N ASP A 347 -3.04 15.34 -7.06
CA ASP A 347 -4.20 16.23 -7.24
C ASP A 347 -4.83 16.13 -8.66
N LEU A 348 -4.86 14.92 -9.22
CA LEU A 348 -5.43 14.61 -10.54
C LEU A 348 -6.79 13.93 -10.47
N ASP A 349 -7.44 13.95 -9.30
CA ASP A 349 -8.82 13.48 -9.15
C ASP A 349 -9.78 14.41 -9.93
N LEU A 350 -10.94 13.88 -10.31
CA LEU A 350 -11.89 14.58 -11.16
C LEU A 350 -12.32 15.96 -10.60
N PRO A 351 -12.63 16.12 -9.29
CA PRO A 351 -12.97 17.42 -8.74
C PRO A 351 -11.88 18.48 -8.94
N ASP A 352 -10.61 18.09 -8.80
CA ASP A 352 -9.45 18.98 -8.93
C ASP A 352 -9.23 19.40 -10.38
N VAL A 353 -9.24 18.43 -11.32
CA VAL A 353 -9.05 18.72 -12.75
C VAL A 353 -10.24 19.44 -13.37
N LEU A 354 -11.42 19.41 -12.73
CA LEU A 354 -12.60 20.21 -13.12
C LEU A 354 -12.67 21.58 -12.42
N ALA A 355 -11.67 22.00 -11.65
CA ALA A 355 -11.64 23.34 -11.08
C ALA A 355 -11.28 24.38 -12.16
N SER A 356 -12.14 25.40 -12.36
CA SER A 356 -11.85 26.57 -13.22
C SER A 356 -11.43 26.24 -14.68
N TRP A 357 -11.95 25.16 -15.26
CA TRP A 357 -11.54 24.64 -16.58
C TRP A 357 -12.06 25.39 -17.81
N VAL A 358 -12.91 26.42 -17.65
CA VAL A 358 -13.62 27.05 -18.78
C VAL A 358 -13.68 28.57 -18.65
N ILE A 359 -13.44 29.27 -19.75
CA ILE A 359 -13.48 30.75 -19.83
C ILE A 359 -14.43 31.21 -20.96
N PRO A 360 -15.37 32.14 -20.71
CA PRO A 360 -16.20 32.74 -21.77
C PRO A 360 -15.42 33.68 -22.69
N ALA A 361 -15.84 33.78 -23.95
CA ALA A 361 -15.23 34.68 -24.94
C ALA A 361 -15.15 36.15 -24.48
N SER A 362 -16.18 36.65 -23.79
CA SER A 362 -16.20 38.03 -23.26
C SER A 362 -15.14 38.30 -22.19
N THR A 363 -14.75 37.28 -21.41
CA THR A 363 -13.68 37.38 -20.42
C THR A 363 -12.32 37.15 -21.06
N PHE A 364 -12.23 36.24 -22.02
CA PHE A 364 -10.99 35.89 -22.71
C PHE A 364 -10.50 36.99 -23.65
N TYR A 365 -11.37 37.58 -24.49
CA TYR A 365 -11.02 38.57 -25.52
C TYR A 365 -10.17 39.76 -25.02
N PRO A 366 -10.51 40.45 -23.92
CA PRO A 366 -9.68 41.55 -23.43
C PRO A 366 -8.32 41.09 -22.85
N ASN A 367 -8.13 39.79 -22.61
CA ASN A 367 -6.94 39.22 -21.97
C ASN A 367 -6.21 38.19 -22.87
N MET A 368 -6.45 38.19 -24.19
CA MET A 368 -5.92 37.15 -25.09
C MET A 368 -4.38 37.04 -25.04
N THR A 369 -3.68 38.15 -24.81
CA THR A 369 -2.23 38.19 -24.71
C THR A 369 -1.68 37.41 -23.52
N ASP A 370 -2.52 37.05 -22.55
CA ASP A 370 -2.15 36.30 -21.35
C ASP A 370 -2.16 34.79 -21.57
N TYR A 371 -2.55 34.32 -22.76
CA TYR A 371 -2.70 32.90 -23.08
C TYR A 371 -1.86 32.46 -24.30
N HIS A 372 -1.56 31.17 -24.34
CA HIS A 372 -1.22 30.47 -25.58
C HIS A 372 -2.51 29.89 -26.18
N ILE A 373 -2.83 30.21 -27.43
CA ILE A 373 -4.16 29.91 -28.01
C ILE A 373 -4.03 28.75 -29.01
N PHE A 374 -4.57 27.59 -28.64
CA PHE A 374 -4.53 26.39 -29.47
C PHE A 374 -5.89 26.16 -30.13
N ASP A 375 -5.95 26.30 -31.46
CA ASP A 375 -7.13 25.96 -32.25
C ASP A 375 -6.98 24.53 -32.79
N ILE A 376 -7.81 23.62 -32.28
CA ILE A 376 -7.79 22.20 -32.64
C ILE A 376 -8.80 21.81 -33.72
N ARG A 377 -9.36 22.81 -34.44
CA ARG A 377 -10.22 22.56 -35.60
C ARG A 377 -9.38 22.07 -36.79
N GLN A 378 -10.07 21.59 -37.82
CA GLN A 378 -9.44 21.28 -39.10
C GLN A 378 -8.78 22.53 -39.70
N ALA A 379 -7.64 22.37 -40.36
CA ALA A 379 -6.87 23.48 -40.95
C ALA A 379 -7.73 24.38 -41.84
N SER A 380 -8.61 23.82 -42.67
CA SER A 380 -9.51 24.60 -43.53
C SER A 380 -10.48 25.51 -42.76
N ALA A 381 -10.92 25.10 -41.56
CA ALA A 381 -11.78 25.92 -40.72
C ALA A 381 -11.00 27.00 -39.95
N TYR A 382 -9.73 26.72 -39.63
CA TYR A 382 -8.81 27.69 -39.05
C TYR A 382 -8.45 28.77 -40.08
N ASP A 383 -8.06 28.38 -41.31
CA ASP A 383 -7.70 29.31 -42.39
C ASP A 383 -8.86 30.21 -42.81
N ALA A 384 -10.08 29.68 -42.82
CA ALA A 384 -11.30 30.44 -43.11
C ALA A 384 -11.65 31.49 -42.04
N GLY A 385 -11.05 31.42 -40.84
CA GLY A 385 -11.31 32.35 -39.74
C GLY A 385 -10.95 31.76 -38.37
N HIS A 386 -9.96 32.33 -37.70
CA HIS A 386 -9.50 31.96 -36.36
C HIS A 386 -9.24 33.17 -35.47
N ILE A 387 -8.99 32.94 -34.18
CA ILE A 387 -8.68 33.97 -33.19
C ILE A 387 -7.25 34.48 -33.44
N ASP A 388 -7.04 35.79 -33.41
CA ASP A 388 -5.71 36.38 -33.60
C ASP A 388 -4.69 35.81 -32.59
N GLY A 389 -3.50 35.46 -33.07
CA GLY A 389 -2.46 34.80 -32.27
C GLY A 389 -2.67 33.30 -31.99
N ALA A 390 -3.76 32.68 -32.47
CA ALA A 390 -3.95 31.24 -32.36
C ALA A 390 -3.03 30.46 -33.31
N ILE A 391 -2.63 29.27 -32.89
CA ILE A 391 -1.97 28.27 -33.74
C ILE A 391 -2.90 27.10 -34.01
N ASN A 392 -2.80 26.48 -35.18
CA ASN A 392 -3.55 25.26 -35.49
C ASN A 392 -2.78 24.02 -35.00
N VAL A 393 -3.40 23.23 -34.12
CA VAL A 393 -2.76 22.07 -33.46
C VAL A 393 -3.66 20.85 -33.64
N ALA A 394 -3.10 19.71 -34.07
CA ALA A 394 -3.87 18.47 -34.09
C ALA A 394 -4.17 18.00 -32.66
N LEU A 395 -5.37 17.44 -32.42
CA LEU A 395 -5.75 16.94 -31.09
C LEU A 395 -4.72 15.96 -30.52
N THR A 396 -4.20 15.05 -31.35
CA THR A 396 -3.20 14.06 -30.97
C THR A 396 -1.87 14.66 -30.54
N ASP A 397 -1.58 15.88 -30.99
CA ASP A 397 -0.29 16.54 -30.76
C ASP A 397 -0.41 17.63 -29.69
N VAL A 398 -1.54 17.74 -28.98
CA VAL A 398 -1.80 18.87 -28.09
C VAL A 398 -0.81 18.92 -26.92
N VAL A 399 -0.48 17.77 -26.31
CA VAL A 399 0.46 17.67 -25.18
C VAL A 399 1.90 17.86 -25.65
N THR A 400 2.28 17.24 -26.78
CA THR A 400 3.63 17.39 -27.35
C THR A 400 3.90 18.81 -27.83
N THR A 401 2.89 19.47 -28.41
CA THR A 401 2.96 20.88 -28.78
C THR A 401 3.13 21.76 -27.55
N ALA A 402 2.31 21.54 -26.51
CA ALA A 402 2.33 22.32 -25.27
C ALA A 402 3.72 22.38 -24.60
N ALA A 403 4.54 21.34 -24.75
CA ALA A 403 5.91 21.32 -24.21
C ALA A 403 6.81 22.47 -24.72
N ASN A 404 6.46 23.08 -25.85
CA ASN A 404 7.17 24.23 -26.43
C ASN A 404 6.63 25.59 -25.97
N TYR A 405 5.55 25.62 -25.18
CA TYR A 405 4.83 26.83 -24.80
C TYR A 405 4.79 26.95 -23.27
N THR A 406 5.66 27.80 -22.71
CA THR A 406 5.77 28.01 -21.26
C THR A 406 5.36 29.42 -20.85
N GLY A 407 5.13 29.62 -19.55
CA GLY A 407 4.94 30.94 -18.94
C GLY A 407 3.55 31.58 -19.12
N LYS A 408 2.62 30.93 -19.82
CA LYS A 408 1.22 31.35 -19.93
C LYS A 408 0.28 30.14 -19.91
N PRO A 409 -0.94 30.27 -19.38
CA PRO A 409 -1.97 29.25 -19.52
C PRO A 409 -2.27 28.96 -20.99
N ILE A 410 -2.64 27.72 -21.27
CA ILE A 410 -3.08 27.29 -22.60
C ILE A 410 -4.61 27.37 -22.66
N ILE A 411 -5.14 28.11 -23.62
CA ILE A 411 -6.57 28.07 -23.96
C ILE A 411 -6.77 27.24 -25.22
N VAL A 412 -7.66 26.25 -25.14
CA VAL A 412 -7.99 25.39 -26.27
C VAL A 412 -9.34 25.75 -26.86
N VAL A 413 -9.38 25.83 -28.19
CA VAL A 413 -10.52 26.25 -28.98
C VAL A 413 -10.87 25.17 -29.98
N CYS A 414 -12.15 24.84 -30.09
CA CYS A 414 -12.68 23.99 -31.15
C CYS A 414 -13.98 24.60 -31.71
N TYR A 415 -14.79 23.82 -32.41
CA TYR A 415 -16.05 24.32 -32.98
C TYR A 415 -17.10 24.72 -31.92
N SER A 416 -17.28 23.90 -30.88
CA SER A 416 -18.39 24.03 -29.90
C SER A 416 -17.97 23.89 -28.43
N GLY A 417 -16.67 23.75 -28.16
CA GLY A 417 -16.08 23.57 -26.82
C GLY A 417 -15.93 22.11 -26.37
N GLN A 418 -16.60 21.13 -26.99
CA GLN A 418 -16.54 19.73 -26.54
C GLN A 418 -15.18 19.08 -26.78
N THR A 419 -14.69 19.05 -28.03
CA THR A 419 -13.37 18.48 -28.34
C THR A 419 -12.24 19.22 -27.61
N ALA A 420 -12.41 20.53 -27.35
CA ALA A 420 -11.49 21.30 -26.53
C ALA A 420 -11.47 20.82 -25.07
N GLY A 421 -12.60 20.38 -24.50
CA GLY A 421 -12.65 19.72 -23.19
C GLY A 421 -11.84 18.42 -23.16
N HIS A 422 -11.94 17.58 -24.19
CA HIS A 422 -11.10 16.38 -24.31
C HIS A 422 -9.60 16.72 -24.29
N ALA A 423 -9.20 17.74 -25.06
CA ALA A 423 -7.82 18.21 -25.11
C ALA A 423 -7.33 18.83 -23.78
N VAL A 424 -8.17 19.65 -23.13
CA VAL A 424 -7.83 20.29 -21.85
C VAL A 424 -7.69 19.26 -20.74
N MET A 425 -8.47 18.17 -20.76
CA MET A 425 -8.25 17.06 -19.82
C MET A 425 -6.85 16.45 -19.99
N ALA A 426 -6.44 16.16 -21.23
CA ALA A 426 -5.09 15.65 -21.50
C ALA A 426 -4.00 16.61 -21.00
N LEU A 427 -4.15 17.91 -21.28
CA LEU A 427 -3.22 18.94 -20.83
C LEU A 427 -3.13 19.01 -19.30
N ARG A 428 -4.27 19.02 -18.61
CA ARG A 428 -4.31 19.09 -17.14
C ARG A 428 -3.67 17.88 -16.48
N LEU A 429 -4.00 16.68 -16.97
CA LEU A 429 -3.36 15.43 -16.53
C LEU A 429 -1.87 15.36 -16.87
N SER A 430 -1.40 16.15 -17.84
CA SER A 430 0.01 16.27 -18.23
C SER A 430 0.74 17.43 -17.52
N GLY A 431 0.15 18.01 -16.47
CA GLY A 431 0.77 19.06 -15.65
C GLY A 431 0.46 20.52 -16.05
N TYR A 432 -0.34 20.75 -17.08
CA TYR A 432 -0.84 22.09 -17.44
C TYR A 432 -2.15 22.38 -16.69
N SER A 433 -2.07 22.47 -15.36
CA SER A 433 -3.25 22.55 -14.47
C SER A 433 -4.13 23.79 -14.71
N ASP A 434 -3.56 24.85 -15.29
CA ASP A 434 -4.25 26.10 -15.64
C ASP A 434 -4.80 26.13 -17.07
N ALA A 435 -4.67 25.04 -17.84
CA ALA A 435 -5.24 24.96 -19.18
C ALA A 435 -6.78 25.08 -19.14
N VAL A 436 -7.36 25.81 -20.09
CA VAL A 436 -8.80 26.12 -20.10
C VAL A 436 -9.44 25.94 -21.47
N VAL A 437 -10.73 25.62 -21.47
CA VAL A 437 -11.57 25.57 -22.66
C VAL A 437 -12.15 26.96 -22.93
N LEU A 438 -12.10 27.43 -24.19
CA LEU A 438 -12.94 28.54 -24.61
C LEU A 438 -14.40 28.07 -24.63
N LYS A 439 -15.22 28.60 -23.72
CA LYS A 439 -16.64 28.23 -23.58
C LYS A 439 -17.33 28.40 -24.92
N TRP A 440 -17.96 27.32 -25.40
CA TRP A 440 -18.65 27.23 -26.71
C TRP A 440 -17.75 27.24 -27.95
N GLY A 441 -16.42 27.28 -27.79
CA GLY A 441 -15.48 27.36 -28.90
C GLY A 441 -15.78 28.54 -29.84
N MET A 442 -15.52 28.35 -31.14
CA MET A 442 -15.78 29.37 -32.15
C MET A 442 -17.27 29.69 -32.32
N SER A 443 -18.17 28.80 -31.91
CA SER A 443 -19.62 29.08 -31.92
C SER A 443 -20.01 30.20 -30.95
N GLY A 444 -19.29 30.38 -29.84
CA GLY A 444 -19.50 31.51 -28.92
C GLY A 444 -18.71 32.77 -29.32
N TRP A 445 -17.71 32.61 -30.18
CA TRP A 445 -16.86 33.71 -30.65
C TRP A 445 -17.59 34.61 -31.63
N ARG A 446 -18.19 34.02 -32.67
CA ARG A 446 -18.84 34.78 -33.76
C ARG A 446 -20.08 34.05 -34.28
N SER A 447 -21.14 34.80 -34.56
CA SER A 447 -22.46 34.28 -34.90
C SER A 447 -22.50 33.47 -36.20
N ASP A 448 -21.74 33.85 -37.22
CA ASP A 448 -21.66 33.08 -38.47
C ASP A 448 -20.80 31.81 -38.37
N LEU A 449 -20.09 31.60 -37.26
CA LEU A 449 -19.39 30.36 -36.92
C LEU A 449 -20.20 29.46 -35.97
N SER A 450 -21.44 29.85 -35.62
CA SER A 450 -22.28 29.15 -34.64
C SER A 450 -22.97 27.87 -35.15
N SER A 451 -22.85 27.56 -36.45
CA SER A 451 -23.54 26.43 -37.08
C SER A 451 -23.27 25.08 -36.40
N SER A 452 -22.04 24.87 -35.91
CA SER A 452 -21.67 23.64 -35.20
C SER A 452 -22.46 23.43 -33.91
N TRP A 453 -22.93 24.50 -33.28
CA TRP A 453 -23.84 24.43 -32.13
C TRP A 453 -25.31 24.44 -32.58
N VAL A 454 -25.71 25.45 -33.34
CA VAL A 454 -27.13 25.71 -33.68
C VAL A 454 -27.77 24.54 -34.42
N SER A 455 -27.02 23.85 -35.28
CA SER A 455 -27.53 22.69 -36.03
C SER A 455 -27.68 21.42 -35.19
N ASN A 456 -27.21 21.41 -33.94
CA ASN A 456 -27.18 20.23 -33.09
C ASN A 456 -27.93 20.39 -31.76
N VAL A 457 -28.58 21.53 -31.54
CA VAL A 457 -29.49 21.76 -30.41
C VAL A 457 -30.95 21.64 -30.83
N GLY A 458 -31.83 21.31 -29.90
CA GLY A 458 -33.24 21.15 -30.20
C GLY A 458 -34.09 20.66 -29.03
N ASN A 459 -35.36 20.39 -29.32
CA ASN A 459 -36.41 20.10 -28.34
C ASN A 459 -37.05 18.71 -28.52
N THR A 460 -36.34 17.77 -29.15
CA THR A 460 -36.89 16.43 -29.47
C THR A 460 -37.26 15.62 -28.22
N GLY A 461 -36.71 15.94 -27.05
CA GLY A 461 -37.06 15.34 -25.77
C GLY A 461 -38.36 15.89 -25.16
N ILE A 462 -38.82 17.08 -25.56
CA ILE A 462 -40.06 17.66 -24.99
C ILE A 462 -41.26 16.81 -25.43
N GLY A 463 -41.91 16.16 -24.46
CA GLY A 463 -43.05 15.26 -24.71
C GLY A 463 -42.65 13.87 -25.21
N HIS A 464 -41.37 13.56 -25.29
CA HIS A 464 -40.88 12.24 -25.70
C HIS A 464 -41.02 11.21 -24.57
N VAL A 465 -41.43 9.99 -24.90
CA VAL A 465 -41.67 8.92 -23.89
C VAL A 465 -40.42 8.54 -23.09
N ASN A 466 -39.24 8.73 -23.68
CA ASN A 466 -37.95 8.46 -23.06
C ASN A 466 -37.29 9.70 -22.42
N TRP A 467 -37.99 10.82 -22.32
CA TRP A 467 -37.58 11.98 -21.55
C TRP A 467 -38.52 12.14 -20.36
N VAL A 468 -38.10 11.66 -19.20
CA VAL A 468 -38.96 11.47 -18.03
C VAL A 468 -38.50 12.33 -16.86
N LYS A 469 -39.33 12.42 -15.82
CA LYS A 469 -39.08 13.17 -14.58
C LYS A 469 -39.26 12.25 -13.37
N THR A 470 -38.62 11.08 -13.43
CA THR A 470 -38.73 10.07 -12.37
C THR A 470 -37.59 10.23 -11.38
N ALA A 471 -37.67 9.59 -10.21
CA ALA A 471 -36.51 9.49 -9.33
C ALA A 471 -35.33 8.81 -10.04
N SER A 472 -34.10 9.16 -9.64
CA SER A 472 -32.91 8.47 -10.12
C SER A 472 -32.95 7.00 -9.71
N PRO A 473 -32.57 6.04 -10.57
CA PRO A 473 -32.25 4.70 -10.16
C PRO A 473 -31.17 4.70 -9.07
N ALA A 474 -31.12 3.62 -8.29
CA ALA A 474 -30.05 3.42 -7.32
C ALA A 474 -28.70 3.27 -8.02
N VAL A 475 -27.66 3.87 -7.43
CA VAL A 475 -26.28 3.77 -7.91
C VAL A 475 -25.76 2.36 -7.58
N GLY A 476 -25.28 1.66 -8.61
CA GLY A 476 -24.60 0.36 -8.43
C GLY A 476 -23.16 0.50 -7.96
N SER A 477 -22.52 -0.62 -7.64
CA SER A 477 -21.08 -0.70 -7.37
C SER A 477 -20.47 -1.75 -8.28
N PHE A 478 -19.46 -1.38 -9.05
CA PHE A 478 -18.76 -2.23 -10.01
C PHE A 478 -17.27 -2.31 -9.67
N ASP A 479 -16.63 -3.41 -10.07
CA ASP A 479 -15.18 -3.53 -10.02
C ASP A 479 -14.52 -2.53 -11.00
N ALA A 480 -13.25 -2.21 -10.77
CA ALA A 480 -12.47 -1.36 -11.66
C ALA A 480 -12.21 -2.04 -13.03
N PRO A 481 -11.98 -1.25 -14.11
CA PRO A 481 -11.56 -1.81 -15.39
C PRO A 481 -10.21 -2.54 -15.27
N THR A 482 -10.04 -3.61 -16.06
CA THR A 482 -8.80 -4.38 -16.12
C THR A 482 -8.09 -4.13 -17.44
N TRP A 483 -6.84 -3.67 -17.38
CA TRP A 483 -5.96 -3.45 -18.52
C TRP A 483 -4.50 -3.46 -18.05
N THR A 484 -3.57 -3.52 -19.01
CA THR A 484 -2.12 -3.51 -18.75
C THR A 484 -1.45 -2.33 -19.42
N ALA A 485 -0.35 -1.85 -18.85
CA ALA A 485 0.53 -0.85 -19.44
C ALA A 485 1.95 -1.41 -19.62
N THR A 486 2.79 -0.72 -20.41
CA THR A 486 4.20 -1.09 -20.55
C THR A 486 5.06 -0.51 -19.42
N ALA A 487 4.69 0.67 -18.92
CA ALA A 487 5.21 1.27 -17.71
C ALA A 487 4.65 0.60 -16.45
N ASN A 488 5.44 0.65 -15.38
CA ASN A 488 5.11 0.09 -14.07
C ASN A 488 5.06 1.18 -12.97
N ASP A 489 5.38 2.43 -13.29
CA ASP A 489 5.22 3.59 -12.42
C ASP A 489 4.02 4.45 -12.85
N GLY A 490 3.40 5.14 -11.90
CA GLY A 490 2.16 5.88 -12.14
C GLY A 490 2.26 6.98 -13.19
N ALA A 491 3.40 7.68 -13.27
CA ALA A 491 3.61 8.74 -14.26
C ALA A 491 3.71 8.19 -15.68
N GLY A 492 4.50 7.13 -15.88
CA GLY A 492 4.61 6.45 -17.17
C GLY A 492 3.30 5.82 -17.61
N ILE A 493 2.56 5.20 -16.68
CA ILE A 493 1.22 4.65 -16.95
C ILE A 493 0.27 5.78 -17.38
N LEU A 494 0.21 6.89 -16.64
CA LEU A 494 -0.65 8.02 -16.97
C LEU A 494 -0.36 8.56 -18.38
N ALA A 495 0.92 8.71 -18.74
CA ALA A 495 1.33 9.15 -20.08
C ALA A 495 0.82 8.22 -21.19
N GLU A 496 1.01 6.90 -21.06
CA GLU A 496 0.49 5.91 -22.02
C GLU A 496 -1.04 5.98 -22.16
N ARG A 497 -1.74 6.18 -21.04
CA ARG A 497 -3.21 6.28 -21.02
C ARG A 497 -3.70 7.57 -21.68
N ILE A 498 -3.02 8.69 -21.48
CA ILE A 498 -3.32 9.96 -22.16
C ILE A 498 -3.11 9.82 -23.68
N ASP A 499 -2.01 9.21 -24.11
CA ASP A 499 -1.72 8.98 -25.53
C ASP A 499 -2.79 8.11 -26.19
N ALA A 500 -3.19 7.00 -25.53
CA ALA A 500 -4.27 6.14 -26.01
C ALA A 500 -5.61 6.90 -26.12
N MET A 501 -5.94 7.72 -25.12
CA MET A 501 -7.15 8.55 -25.11
C MET A 501 -7.13 9.62 -26.21
N LEU A 502 -5.99 10.25 -26.49
CA LEU A 502 -5.84 11.23 -27.56
C LEU A 502 -5.92 10.58 -28.95
N ALA A 503 -5.30 9.42 -29.13
CA ALA A 503 -5.35 8.65 -30.38
C ALA A 503 -6.78 8.21 -30.73
N GLY A 504 -7.60 7.87 -29.72
CA GLY A 504 -9.03 7.57 -29.91
C GLY A 504 -9.90 8.80 -30.22
N GLY A 505 -9.43 10.00 -29.85
CA GLY A 505 -10.16 11.25 -30.00
C GLY A 505 -11.42 11.32 -29.11
N LEU A 506 -12.25 12.34 -29.34
CA LEU A 506 -13.53 12.47 -28.65
C LEU A 506 -14.57 11.54 -29.30
N VAL A 507 -14.91 10.44 -28.62
CA VAL A 507 -16.05 9.59 -28.97
C VAL A 507 -17.30 10.13 -28.27
N GLY A 508 -18.39 10.30 -29.02
CA GLY A 508 -19.63 10.81 -28.45
C GLY A 508 -20.87 10.42 -29.24
N VAL A 509 -21.94 10.20 -28.50
CA VAL A 509 -23.24 9.75 -28.98
C VAL A 509 -24.17 10.94 -29.18
N LYS A 510 -24.96 10.94 -30.25
CA LYS A 510 -25.98 11.99 -30.45
C LYS A 510 -27.07 11.82 -29.39
N THR A 511 -27.51 12.91 -28.79
CA THR A 511 -28.55 12.84 -27.75
C THR A 511 -29.90 12.33 -28.26
N SER A 512 -30.18 12.46 -29.56
CA SER A 512 -31.33 11.81 -30.20
C SER A 512 -31.20 10.28 -30.27
N GLU A 513 -29.99 9.73 -30.38
CA GLU A 513 -29.75 8.29 -30.37
C GLU A 513 -29.95 7.71 -28.97
N ILE A 514 -29.45 8.41 -27.94
CA ILE A 514 -29.71 8.10 -26.53
C ILE A 514 -31.23 8.14 -26.26
N LEU A 515 -31.91 9.18 -26.75
CA LEU A 515 -33.36 9.35 -26.56
C LEU A 515 -34.16 8.20 -27.19
N ASN A 516 -33.74 7.73 -28.37
CA ASN A 516 -34.42 6.65 -29.07
C ASN A 516 -34.10 5.28 -28.48
N ASN A 517 -32.91 5.10 -27.92
CA ASN A 517 -32.40 3.80 -27.46
C ASN A 517 -31.73 3.89 -26.08
N PRO A 518 -32.42 4.36 -25.03
CA PRO A 518 -31.78 4.64 -23.74
C PRO A 518 -31.24 3.37 -23.06
N GLY A 519 -31.78 2.19 -23.39
CA GLY A 519 -31.32 0.91 -22.83
C GLY A 519 -30.02 0.36 -23.42
N LEU A 520 -29.41 1.03 -24.41
CA LEU A 520 -28.11 0.61 -24.97
C LEU A 520 -26.92 0.96 -24.07
N TYR A 521 -27.09 1.94 -23.19
CA TYR A 521 -26.00 2.54 -22.44
C TYR A 521 -26.28 2.53 -20.94
N GLN A 522 -25.21 2.55 -20.14
CA GLN A 522 -25.33 3.13 -18.81
C GLN A 522 -25.32 4.66 -18.97
N ILE A 523 -26.43 5.34 -18.69
CA ILE A 523 -26.52 6.79 -18.87
C ILE A 523 -26.25 7.48 -17.53
N ILE A 524 -25.23 8.33 -17.49
CA ILE A 524 -24.85 9.12 -16.32
C ILE A 524 -25.17 10.59 -16.56
N ASN A 525 -26.03 11.13 -15.71
CA ASN A 525 -26.39 12.53 -15.70
C ASN A 525 -25.53 13.30 -14.68
N TYR A 526 -24.74 14.26 -15.17
CA TYR A 526 -23.85 15.08 -14.35
C TYR A 526 -24.42 16.48 -14.09
N TRP A 527 -25.49 16.57 -13.32
CA TRP A 527 -25.98 17.84 -12.74
C TRP A 527 -26.74 17.63 -11.43
N LYS A 528 -27.18 18.70 -10.76
CA LYS A 528 -27.86 18.61 -9.45
C LYS A 528 -29.24 17.93 -9.56
N GLU A 529 -29.63 17.18 -8.53
CA GLU A 529 -30.88 16.42 -8.47
C GLU A 529 -32.14 17.25 -8.80
N GLU A 530 -32.19 18.50 -8.32
CA GLU A 530 -33.27 19.44 -8.64
C GLU A 530 -33.51 19.56 -10.16
N HIS A 531 -32.45 19.76 -10.94
CA HIS A 531 -32.58 19.88 -12.39
C HIS A 531 -32.93 18.55 -13.07
N TYR A 532 -32.48 17.44 -12.49
CA TYR A 532 -32.82 16.10 -12.97
C TYR A 532 -34.33 15.88 -12.90
N LEU A 533 -34.97 16.26 -11.80
CA LEU A 533 -36.42 16.13 -11.63
C LEU A 533 -37.21 17.23 -12.36
N ASP A 534 -36.74 18.47 -12.36
CA ASP A 534 -37.48 19.61 -12.91
C ASP A 534 -37.42 19.68 -14.43
N MET A 535 -36.23 19.50 -15.02
CA MET A 535 -36.03 19.57 -16.47
C MET A 535 -36.25 18.22 -17.15
N GLY A 536 -36.14 17.14 -16.39
CA GLY A 536 -36.21 15.76 -16.87
C GLY A 536 -34.87 15.22 -17.34
N HIS A 537 -34.88 13.95 -17.73
CA HIS A 537 -33.69 13.17 -18.06
C HIS A 537 -34.05 12.01 -18.99
N PHE A 538 -33.04 11.36 -19.58
CA PHE A 538 -33.27 10.12 -20.34
C PHE A 538 -33.79 9.02 -19.42
N THR A 539 -34.74 8.21 -19.89
CA THR A 539 -35.22 7.03 -19.15
C THR A 539 -34.06 6.15 -18.72
N GLY A 540 -33.99 5.79 -17.43
CA GLY A 540 -32.94 4.93 -16.88
C GLY A 540 -31.61 5.64 -16.61
N ALA A 541 -31.48 6.95 -16.89
CA ALA A 541 -30.30 7.72 -16.51
C ALA A 541 -30.12 7.74 -14.98
N ILE A 542 -28.87 7.75 -14.52
CA ILE A 542 -28.50 7.86 -13.11
C ILE A 542 -28.01 9.28 -12.86
N GLN A 543 -28.64 10.00 -11.92
CA GLN A 543 -28.12 11.28 -11.46
C GLN A 543 -26.93 11.01 -10.54
N TYR A 544 -25.73 11.41 -10.95
CA TYR A 544 -24.52 11.12 -10.19
C TYR A 544 -23.44 12.18 -10.42
N LYS A 545 -22.96 12.77 -9.33
CA LYS A 545 -21.93 13.82 -9.36
C LYS A 545 -20.66 13.45 -8.58
N ASP A 546 -20.72 12.46 -7.71
CA ASP A 546 -19.62 12.10 -6.83
C ASP A 546 -18.62 11.17 -7.54
N ILE A 547 -18.29 11.47 -8.80
CA ILE A 547 -17.28 10.73 -9.56
C ILE A 547 -15.91 11.21 -9.08
N ASN A 548 -15.17 10.34 -8.40
CA ASN A 548 -13.83 10.61 -7.88
C ASN A 548 -13.08 9.29 -7.60
N LEU A 549 -11.76 9.37 -7.43
CA LEU A 549 -10.89 8.25 -7.08
C LEU A 549 -10.76 8.07 -5.57
N GLU A 550 -10.63 9.16 -4.82
CA GLU A 550 -10.31 9.14 -3.38
C GLU A 550 -11.35 8.36 -2.56
N SER A 551 -12.64 8.63 -2.78
CA SER A 551 -13.75 7.91 -2.15
C SER A 551 -14.31 6.76 -3.00
N ASN A 552 -13.59 6.38 -4.07
CA ASN A 552 -13.98 5.33 -5.01
C ASN A 552 -15.33 5.55 -5.71
N GLY A 553 -15.70 6.82 -5.94
CA GLY A 553 -16.96 7.16 -6.62
C GLY A 553 -17.08 6.63 -8.05
N VAL A 554 -15.95 6.35 -8.71
CA VAL A 554 -15.90 5.67 -10.01
C VAL A 554 -16.53 4.26 -10.01
N ALA A 555 -16.72 3.63 -8.84
CA ALA A 555 -17.44 2.36 -8.74
C ALA A 555 -18.90 2.43 -9.19
N ALA A 556 -19.48 3.63 -9.33
CA ALA A 556 -20.80 3.84 -9.93
C ALA A 556 -20.84 3.54 -11.44
N ILE A 557 -19.69 3.53 -12.11
CA ILE A 557 -19.56 3.39 -13.56
C ILE A 557 -19.24 1.93 -13.88
N ASN A 558 -19.99 1.32 -14.80
CA ASN A 558 -19.83 -0.08 -15.15
C ASN A 558 -18.77 -0.22 -16.26
N PRO A 559 -17.60 -0.83 -16.01
CA PRO A 559 -16.58 -1.00 -17.06
C PRO A 559 -16.94 -2.04 -18.12
N GLY A 560 -17.99 -2.86 -17.90
CA GLY A 560 -18.44 -3.90 -18.83
C GLY A 560 -19.43 -3.42 -19.89
N THR A 561 -19.75 -2.13 -19.96
CA THR A 561 -20.68 -1.54 -20.93
C THR A 561 -20.24 -0.13 -21.30
N GLU A 562 -20.70 0.36 -22.46
CA GLU A 562 -20.57 1.77 -22.81
C GLU A 562 -21.35 2.64 -21.82
N SER A 563 -20.67 3.61 -21.21
CA SER A 563 -21.27 4.59 -20.29
C SER A 563 -21.35 5.95 -20.99
N VAL A 564 -22.56 6.48 -21.16
CA VAL A 564 -22.76 7.81 -21.74
C VAL A 564 -22.90 8.85 -20.65
N ILE A 565 -21.95 9.78 -20.58
CA ILE A 565 -21.97 10.89 -19.63
C ILE A 565 -22.56 12.09 -20.36
N TYR A 566 -23.54 12.77 -19.76
CA TYR A 566 -24.04 14.03 -20.29
C TYR A 566 -24.22 15.08 -19.20
N CYS A 567 -23.97 16.33 -19.58
CA CYS A 567 -24.25 17.50 -18.76
C CYS A 567 -25.21 18.45 -19.51
N TYR A 568 -25.28 19.72 -19.12
CA TYR A 568 -26.12 20.70 -19.83
C TYR A 568 -25.64 20.93 -21.27
N THR A 569 -24.33 21.02 -21.49
CA THR A 569 -23.74 21.58 -22.73
C THR A 569 -22.92 20.58 -23.55
N GLY A 570 -22.63 19.40 -23.00
CA GLY A 570 -21.68 18.44 -23.55
C GLY A 570 -20.21 18.74 -23.22
N GLN A 571 -19.87 19.96 -22.78
CA GLN A 571 -18.47 20.35 -22.56
C GLN A 571 -17.88 19.71 -21.28
N THR A 572 -18.60 19.81 -20.15
CA THR A 572 -18.17 19.14 -18.90
C THR A 572 -18.19 17.63 -19.05
N SER A 573 -19.21 17.05 -19.69
CA SER A 573 -19.22 15.61 -19.93
C SER A 573 -18.06 15.17 -20.81
N SER A 574 -17.62 15.99 -21.77
CA SER A 574 -16.41 15.68 -22.55
C SER A 574 -15.14 15.61 -21.69
N MET A 575 -14.97 16.50 -20.71
CA MET A 575 -13.86 16.44 -19.75
C MET A 575 -13.92 15.15 -18.93
N ILE A 576 -15.11 14.82 -18.39
CA ILE A 576 -15.32 13.63 -17.55
C ILE A 576 -15.07 12.35 -18.37
N THR A 577 -15.59 12.29 -19.60
CA THR A 577 -15.37 11.18 -20.52
C THR A 577 -13.88 10.96 -20.79
N ALA A 578 -13.12 12.03 -21.06
CA ALA A 578 -11.68 11.94 -21.26
C ALA A 578 -10.96 11.34 -20.03
N TRP A 579 -11.29 11.83 -18.84
CA TRP A 579 -10.73 11.34 -17.58
C TRP A 579 -11.08 9.86 -17.30
N LEU A 580 -12.33 9.45 -17.54
CA LEU A 580 -12.76 8.06 -17.42
C LEU A 580 -12.07 7.14 -18.45
N ASN A 581 -11.83 7.62 -19.67
CA ASN A 581 -11.12 6.86 -20.70
C ASN A 581 -9.63 6.65 -20.35
N VAL A 582 -8.99 7.65 -19.71
CA VAL A 582 -7.64 7.49 -19.13
C VAL A 582 -7.62 6.36 -18.10
N LEU A 583 -8.64 6.27 -17.25
CA LEU A 583 -8.80 5.18 -16.27
C LEU A 583 -9.19 3.82 -16.91
N GLY A 584 -9.62 3.82 -18.17
CA GLY A 584 -9.94 2.61 -18.94
C GLY A 584 -11.40 2.19 -18.92
N TYR A 585 -12.31 3.11 -18.56
CA TYR A 585 -13.74 2.93 -18.83
C TYR A 585 -14.04 3.17 -20.31
N ASP A 586 -15.08 2.53 -20.82
CA ASP A 586 -15.63 2.82 -22.16
C ASP A 586 -16.65 3.97 -22.07
N ALA A 587 -16.12 5.18 -21.85
CA ALA A 587 -16.93 6.37 -21.64
C ALA A 587 -17.17 7.13 -22.95
N LEU A 588 -18.41 7.55 -23.14
CA LEU A 588 -18.88 8.31 -24.30
C LEU A 588 -19.47 9.64 -23.86
N SER A 589 -19.19 10.72 -24.60
CA SER A 589 -19.79 12.02 -24.31
C SER A 589 -21.14 12.17 -25.02
N GLY A 590 -22.19 12.50 -24.26
CA GLY A 590 -23.50 12.89 -24.79
C GLY A 590 -23.40 14.23 -25.51
N LYS A 591 -23.36 14.20 -26.84
CA LYS A 591 -23.07 15.38 -27.66
C LYS A 591 -24.07 16.50 -27.43
N PHE A 592 -23.55 17.68 -27.12
CA PHE A 592 -24.32 18.92 -26.83
C PHE A 592 -25.16 18.85 -25.55
N GLY A 593 -25.07 17.78 -24.77
CA GLY A 593 -25.78 17.62 -23.51
C GLY A 593 -27.30 17.77 -23.65
N ALA A 594 -27.96 18.23 -22.58
CA ALA A 594 -29.40 18.45 -22.60
C ALA A 594 -29.87 19.48 -23.63
N ASN A 595 -29.03 20.43 -24.01
CA ASN A 595 -29.34 21.37 -25.09
C ASN A 595 -29.62 20.65 -26.44
N GLY A 596 -29.14 19.41 -26.62
CA GLY A 596 -29.46 18.61 -27.80
C GLY A 596 -30.91 18.13 -27.87
N VAL A 597 -31.64 18.09 -26.76
CA VAL A 597 -32.98 17.47 -26.67
C VAL A 597 -34.04 18.32 -25.97
N ILE A 598 -33.65 19.28 -25.13
CA ILE A 598 -34.59 20.14 -24.41
C ILE A 598 -34.13 21.60 -24.37
N TYR A 599 -33.49 22.09 -25.45
CA TYR A 599 -32.89 23.43 -25.57
C TYR A 599 -33.72 24.54 -24.92
N ASP A 600 -35.00 24.68 -25.29
CA ASP A 600 -35.88 25.75 -24.81
C ASP A 600 -36.18 25.64 -23.31
N ASN A 601 -36.09 24.43 -22.75
CA ASN A 601 -36.31 24.15 -21.32
C ASN A 601 -35.03 24.26 -20.50
N VAL A 602 -33.84 24.40 -21.12
CA VAL A 602 -32.60 24.75 -20.42
C VAL A 602 -32.62 26.26 -20.14
N THR A 603 -33.61 26.71 -19.35
CA THR A 603 -34.02 28.12 -19.16
C THR A 603 -33.07 28.96 -18.32
N TYR A 604 -32.01 28.38 -17.76
CA TYR A 604 -30.95 29.15 -17.12
C TYR A 604 -30.06 29.78 -18.21
N ALA A 605 -30.10 31.12 -18.32
CA ALA A 605 -29.39 31.95 -19.32
C ALA A 605 -27.89 31.64 -19.52
N GLN A 606 -27.27 30.90 -18.59
CA GLN A 606 -25.87 30.45 -18.61
C GLN A 606 -25.55 29.31 -19.59
N TRP A 607 -26.55 28.65 -20.17
CA TRP A 607 -26.37 27.42 -20.97
C TRP A 607 -26.80 27.53 -22.44
N HIS A 608 -27.22 28.71 -22.88
CA HIS A 608 -27.31 29.05 -24.30
C HIS A 608 -25.92 29.48 -24.80
N VAL A 609 -25.70 29.48 -26.11
CA VAL A 609 -24.48 30.05 -26.70
C VAL A 609 -24.68 31.57 -26.88
N PRO A 610 -24.10 32.43 -26.03
CA PRO A 610 -23.99 33.84 -26.35
C PRO A 610 -22.93 34.00 -27.45
N THR A 611 -23.31 34.57 -28.58
CA THR A 611 -22.36 35.01 -29.61
C THR A 611 -21.90 36.43 -29.29
N THR A 612 -20.60 36.68 -29.34
CA THR A 612 -20.02 38.00 -29.01
C THR A 612 -19.62 38.81 -30.26
N ASP A 613 -19.66 38.18 -31.44
CA ASP A 613 -19.27 38.76 -32.73
C ASP A 613 -17.89 39.43 -32.70
N LEU A 614 -16.92 38.71 -32.15
CA LEU A 614 -15.54 39.16 -32.00
C LEU A 614 -14.74 38.99 -33.31
N PRO A 615 -13.65 39.77 -33.50
CA PRO A 615 -12.82 39.70 -34.70
C PRO A 615 -12.18 38.33 -34.93
N VAL A 616 -11.95 38.00 -36.20
CA VAL A 616 -11.18 36.82 -36.63
C VAL A 616 -10.14 37.22 -37.66
N VAL A 617 -9.07 36.44 -37.77
CA VAL A 617 -8.04 36.54 -38.80
C VAL A 617 -8.24 35.40 -39.80
N THR A 618 -7.93 35.65 -41.07
CA THR A 618 -7.96 34.66 -42.16
C THR A 618 -6.55 34.52 -42.74
N ASN A 619 -6.18 33.32 -43.18
CA ASN A 619 -4.89 33.06 -43.82
C ASN A 619 -4.97 33.14 -45.35
#